data_AF-A0A951SBW7-F1
#
_entry.id   AF-A0A951SBW7-F1
#
_cell.length_a   1.000
_cell.length_b   1.000
_cell.length_c   1.000
_cell.angle_alpha   90.00
_cell.angle_beta   90.00
_cell.angle_gamma   90.00
#
_symmetry.space_group_name_H-M   'P 1'
#
loop_
_entity.id
_entity.type
_entity.pdbx_description
1 polymer ?
#
loop_
_entity_poly.entity_id
_entity_poly.type
_entity_poly.pdbx_seq_one_letter_code
_entity_poly.pdbx_strand_id
1 'polypeptide(L)'
;QIDIQKSNTDSFQLLLIRTAKGKTKKQALSRAESIIYNYTIEDSTIVFNPTFELKPEEKWRAQQVKIIIKVPIGKSVFIDKKMRPLIYDIDNVTNTYDGDMINHKWTMRSNGLTCDDFSFYKEKETNNQDEDF
;
A
#
# COMPACT_ATOMS: atom_id res chain seq x y z
N GLN A 1 2.97 5.69 3.52
CA GLN A 1 3.08 4.23 3.30
C GLN A 1 1.74 3.68 2.88
N ILE A 2 1.73 2.72 1.95
CA ILE A 2 0.56 2.00 1.46
C ILE A 2 0.77 0.51 1.69
N ASP A 3 -0.26 -0.15 2.17
CA ASP A 3 -0.28 -1.55 2.56
C ASP A 3 -1.52 -2.23 1.94
N ILE A 4 -1.46 -3.53 1.67
CA ILE A 4 -2.55 -4.32 1.11
C ILE A 4 -2.84 -5.46 2.08
N GLN A 5 -4.09 -5.55 2.53
CA GLN A 5 -4.50 -6.54 3.52
C GLN A 5 -5.77 -7.25 3.08
N LYS A 6 -6.00 -8.46 3.61
CA LYS A 6 -7.26 -9.18 3.43
C LYS A 6 -8.44 -8.37 4.00
N SER A 7 -9.51 -8.26 3.24
CA SER A 7 -10.79 -7.72 3.70
C SER A 7 -11.53 -8.76 4.54
N ASN A 8 -12.26 -8.29 5.55
CA ASN A 8 -13.18 -9.12 6.33
C ASN A 8 -14.58 -9.17 5.71
N THR A 9 -14.76 -8.53 4.55
CA THR A 9 -16.02 -8.43 3.81
C THR A 9 -15.80 -8.83 2.34
N ASP A 10 -16.87 -8.89 1.57
CA ASP A 10 -16.86 -9.11 0.12
C ASP A 10 -16.51 -7.86 -0.70
N SER A 11 -16.29 -6.74 -0.02
CA SER A 11 -16.11 -5.41 -0.61
C SER A 11 -14.69 -4.88 -0.39
N PHE A 12 -14.19 -4.16 -1.38
CA PHE A 12 -12.94 -3.40 -1.23
C PHE A 12 -13.13 -2.28 -0.21
N GLN A 13 -12.11 -2.03 0.61
CA GLN A 13 -12.13 -0.89 1.54
C GLN A 13 -10.81 -0.13 1.48
N LEU A 14 -10.89 1.19 1.51
CA LEU A 14 -9.75 2.08 1.61
C LEU A 14 -9.74 2.67 3.03
N LEU A 15 -8.71 2.37 3.81
CA LEU A 15 -8.53 2.90 5.15
C LEU A 15 -7.41 3.95 5.11
N LEU A 16 -7.75 5.18 5.47
CA LEU A 16 -6.80 6.29 5.62
C LEU A 16 -6.52 6.52 7.10
N ILE A 17 -5.32 6.15 7.54
CA ILE A 17 -4.87 6.29 8.93
C ILE A 17 -3.93 7.48 9.02
N ARG A 18 -4.33 8.46 9.84
CA ARG A 18 -3.55 9.67 10.12
C ARG A 18 -3.04 9.61 11.55
N THR A 19 -1.75 9.89 11.74
CA THR A 19 -1.14 9.92 13.07
C THR A 19 -0.32 11.20 13.24
N ALA A 20 -0.17 11.65 14.48
CA ALA A 20 0.67 12.78 14.83
C ALA A 20 1.09 12.68 16.30
N LYS A 21 2.21 13.32 16.68
CA LYS A 21 2.60 13.46 18.09
C LYS A 21 1.99 14.71 18.72
N GLY A 22 1.60 14.59 19.99
CA GLY A 22 1.09 15.68 20.81
C GLY A 22 1.51 15.49 22.26
N LYS A 23 1.56 16.59 23.02
CA LYS A 23 1.79 16.52 24.48
C LYS A 23 0.63 15.81 25.20
N THR A 24 -0.56 15.86 24.62
CA THR A 24 -1.76 15.17 25.09
C THR A 24 -2.42 14.41 23.93
N LYS A 25 -3.25 13.42 24.25
CA LYS A 25 -4.04 12.68 23.25
C LYS A 25 -4.91 13.62 22.41
N LYS A 26 -5.56 14.61 23.04
CA LYS A 26 -6.39 15.62 22.35
C LYS A 26 -5.57 16.43 21.34
N GLN A 27 -4.36 16.86 21.72
CA GLN A 27 -3.49 17.59 20.80
C GLN A 27 -2.97 16.70 19.66
N ALA A 28 -2.61 15.45 19.95
CA ALA A 28 -2.18 14.50 18.93
C ALA A 28 -3.29 14.24 17.90
N LEU A 29 -4.53 14.04 18.38
CA LEU A 29 -5.70 13.83 17.53
C LEU A 29 -5.97 15.05 16.64
N SER A 30 -6.04 16.26 17.23
CA SER A 30 -6.28 17.50 16.47
C SER A 30 -5.24 17.72 15.37
N ARG A 31 -3.97 17.39 15.61
CA ARG A 31 -2.90 17.46 14.60
C ARG A 31 -2.98 16.37 13.53
N ALA A 32 -3.43 15.18 13.90
CA ALA A 32 -3.64 14.10 12.93
C ALA A 32 -4.83 14.43 12.01
N GLU A 33 -5.89 15.01 12.56
CA GLU A 33 -7.06 15.48 11.82
C GLU A 33 -6.75 16.63 10.86
N SER A 34 -5.75 17.48 11.18
CA SER A 34 -5.33 18.58 10.31
C SER A 34 -4.51 18.15 9.10
N ILE A 35 -4.10 16.88 9.01
CA ILE A 35 -3.38 16.35 7.84
C ILE A 35 -4.34 16.31 6.64
N ILE A 36 -3.93 16.94 5.55
CA ILE A 36 -4.66 16.95 4.28
C ILE A 36 -3.98 15.92 3.37
N TYR A 37 -4.71 14.87 3.02
CA TYR A 37 -4.25 13.84 2.09
C TYR A 37 -5.29 13.63 1.00
N ASN A 38 -4.84 13.74 -0.25
CA ASN A 38 -5.67 13.66 -1.43
C ASN A 38 -5.32 12.41 -2.25
N TYR A 39 -6.34 11.78 -2.81
CA TYR A 39 -6.24 10.67 -3.76
C TYR A 39 -7.41 10.78 -4.75
N THR A 40 -7.25 10.21 -5.94
CA THR A 40 -8.30 10.21 -6.97
C THR A 40 -8.75 8.78 -7.23
N ILE A 41 -10.05 8.58 -7.43
CA ILE A 41 -10.62 7.30 -7.87
C ILE A 41 -11.28 7.52 -9.23
N GLU A 42 -10.81 6.80 -10.24
CA GLU A 42 -11.37 6.77 -11.59
C GLU A 42 -11.63 5.31 -11.96
N ASP A 43 -12.92 4.94 -12.04
CA ASP A 43 -13.41 3.58 -12.25
C ASP A 43 -12.82 2.57 -11.25
N SER A 44 -11.89 1.72 -11.70
CA SER A 44 -11.18 0.72 -10.89
C SER A 44 -9.77 1.14 -10.51
N THR A 45 -9.37 2.37 -10.82
CA THR A 45 -8.02 2.89 -10.60
C THR A 45 -8.02 3.90 -9.46
N ILE A 46 -7.10 3.72 -8.51
CA ILE A 46 -6.86 4.69 -7.44
C ILE A 46 -5.47 5.29 -7.64
N VAL A 47 -5.40 6.62 -7.70
CA VAL A 47 -4.16 7.37 -7.81
C VAL A 47 -3.87 8.02 -6.47
N PHE A 48 -2.76 7.60 -5.85
CA PHE A 48 -2.30 8.09 -4.55
C PHE A 48 -1.30 9.21 -4.72
N ASN A 49 -1.49 10.31 -3.99
CA ASN A 49 -0.45 11.32 -3.88
C ASN A 49 0.70 10.80 -3.01
N PRO A 50 1.97 11.04 -3.41
CA PRO A 50 3.13 10.59 -2.63
C PRO A 50 3.34 11.41 -1.36
N THR A 51 2.74 12.59 -1.28
CA THR A 51 2.87 13.54 -0.19
C THR A 51 1.51 13.86 0.43
N PHE A 52 1.55 14.32 1.68
CA PHE A 52 0.42 14.95 2.35
C PHE A 52 0.79 16.39 2.70
N GLU A 53 -0.22 17.20 2.96
CA GLU A 53 -0.06 18.60 3.30
C GLU A 53 -0.41 18.83 4.78
N LEU A 54 0.26 19.82 5.36
CA LEU A 54 -0.07 20.39 6.65
C LEU A 54 -0.56 21.81 6.43
N LYS A 55 -1.47 22.28 7.30
CA LYS A 55 -1.88 23.68 7.29
C LYS A 55 -0.66 24.59 7.55
N PRO A 56 -0.61 25.81 6.98
CA PRO A 56 0.55 26.71 7.12
C PRO A 56 1.02 26.97 8.56
N GLU A 57 0.08 26.98 9.51
CA GLU A 57 0.34 27.17 10.94
C GLU A 57 0.85 25.91 11.68
N GLU A 58 0.78 24.74 11.06
CA GLU A 58 1.14 23.46 11.67
C GLU A 58 2.64 23.15 11.51
N LYS A 59 3.29 22.84 12.63
CA LYS A 59 4.69 22.39 12.64
C LYS A 59 4.77 20.89 12.39
N TRP A 60 5.91 20.46 11.85
CA TRP A 60 6.25 19.03 11.84
C TRP A 60 6.37 18.48 13.28
N ARG A 61 5.56 17.45 13.54
CA ARG A 61 5.34 16.75 14.81
C ARG A 61 5.14 15.27 14.56
N ALA A 62 5.94 14.71 13.66
CA ALA A 62 5.84 13.32 13.21
C ALA A 62 4.41 12.99 12.74
N GLN A 63 3.82 13.89 11.95
CA GLN A 63 2.61 13.58 11.20
C GLN A 63 2.92 12.48 10.19
N GLN A 64 2.03 11.50 10.06
CA GLN A 64 2.18 10.41 9.10
C GLN A 64 0.83 10.03 8.51
N VAL A 65 0.89 9.50 7.29
CA VAL A 65 -0.25 8.88 6.60
C VAL A 65 0.11 7.44 6.26
N LYS A 66 -0.73 6.51 6.76
CA LYS A 66 -0.75 5.11 6.33
C LYS A 66 -2.06 4.84 5.60
N ILE A 67 -1.98 4.17 4.47
CA ILE A 67 -3.13 3.73 3.68
C ILE A 67 -3.15 2.22 3.70
N ILE A 68 -4.33 1.63 3.89
CA ILE A 68 -4.53 0.19 3.80
C ILE A 68 -5.63 -0.08 2.79
N ILE A 69 -5.31 -0.87 1.78
CA ILE A 69 -6.27 -1.40 0.80
C ILE A 69 -6.71 -2.77 1.29
N LYS A 70 -7.98 -2.89 1.67
CA LYS A 70 -8.59 -4.16 2.04
C LYS A 70 -9.15 -4.84 0.79
N VAL A 71 -8.58 -5.99 0.44
CA VAL A 71 -8.94 -6.76 -0.76
C VAL A 71 -9.73 -8.00 -0.35
N PRO A 72 -10.96 -8.21 -0.84
CA PRO A 72 -11.74 -9.42 -0.59
C PRO A 72 -11.10 -10.67 -1.21
N ILE A 73 -11.36 -11.83 -0.61
CA ILE A 73 -10.93 -13.12 -1.18
C ILE A 73 -11.52 -13.28 -2.59
N GLY A 74 -10.68 -13.74 -3.53
CA GLY A 74 -11.04 -13.95 -4.93
C GLY A 74 -10.99 -12.67 -5.78
N LYS A 75 -10.68 -11.52 -5.19
CA LYS A 75 -10.45 -10.26 -5.91
C LYS A 75 -8.96 -9.97 -6.04
N SER A 76 -8.62 -9.14 -7.02
CA SER A 76 -7.23 -8.84 -7.37
C SER A 76 -6.97 -7.34 -7.41
N VAL A 77 -5.71 -7.00 -7.25
CA VAL A 77 -5.17 -5.65 -7.46
C VAL A 77 -3.98 -5.75 -8.41
N PHE A 78 -3.80 -4.72 -9.23
CA PHE A 78 -2.59 -4.53 -10.02
C PHE A 78 -1.78 -3.39 -9.37
N ILE A 79 -0.50 -3.63 -9.12
CA ILE A 79 0.36 -2.65 -8.45
C ILE A 79 1.20 -1.96 -9.53
N ASP A 80 0.91 -0.71 -9.88
CA ASP A 80 1.68 0.02 -10.90
C ASP A 80 3.14 0.24 -10.45
N LYS A 81 4.09 0.26 -11.39
CA LYS A 81 5.51 0.56 -11.12
C LYS A 81 5.74 1.84 -10.31
N LYS A 82 4.89 2.85 -10.47
CA LYS A 82 4.96 4.13 -9.75
C LYS A 82 4.64 3.98 -8.25
N MET A 83 4.10 2.85 -7.82
CA MET A 83 3.80 2.57 -6.41
C MET A 83 5.03 2.20 -5.58
N ARG A 84 6.16 1.85 -6.21
CA ARG A 84 7.41 1.43 -5.54
C ARG A 84 7.82 2.31 -4.34
N PRO A 85 7.82 3.65 -4.39
CA PRO A 85 8.21 4.47 -3.25
C PRO A 85 7.13 4.56 -2.15
N LEU A 86 5.92 4.07 -2.40
CA LEU A 86 4.77 4.21 -1.51
C LEU A 86 4.47 2.94 -0.73
N ILE A 87 4.72 1.77 -1.33
CA ILE A 87 4.52 0.46 -0.72
C ILE A 87 5.68 0.08 0.19
N TYR A 88 5.36 -0.63 1.28
CA TYR A 88 6.36 -1.15 2.19
C TYR A 88 5.76 -2.27 3.04
N ASP A 89 6.46 -3.40 3.09
CA ASP A 89 6.20 -4.61 3.87
C ASP A 89 4.80 -5.17 3.62
N ILE A 90 4.48 -5.44 2.34
CA ILE A 90 3.21 -6.02 1.96
C ILE A 90 3.30 -7.55 2.10
N ASP A 91 2.58 -8.07 3.09
CA ASP A 91 2.46 -9.50 3.33
C ASP A 91 1.92 -10.23 2.09
N ASN A 92 2.70 -11.21 1.63
CA ASN A 92 2.34 -12.07 0.52
C ASN A 92 2.83 -13.51 0.75
N VAL A 93 2.20 -14.47 0.07
CA VAL A 93 2.38 -15.91 0.35
C VAL A 93 3.82 -16.38 0.08
N THR A 94 4.51 -15.76 -0.88
CA THR A 94 5.84 -16.19 -1.34
C THR A 94 6.99 -15.39 -0.73
N ASN A 95 6.71 -14.51 0.24
CA ASN A 95 7.70 -13.57 0.79
C ASN A 95 8.43 -12.76 -0.31
N THR A 96 7.70 -12.41 -1.37
CA THR A 96 8.20 -11.59 -2.48
C THR A 96 8.50 -10.19 -1.97
N TYR A 97 9.68 -9.69 -2.30
CA TYR A 97 10.07 -8.32 -1.98
C TYR A 97 9.13 -7.31 -2.65
N ASP A 98 8.70 -6.26 -1.93
CA ASP A 98 7.71 -5.29 -2.44
C ASP A 98 8.12 -4.67 -3.79
N GLY A 99 9.42 -4.46 -3.97
CA GLY A 99 9.97 -3.92 -5.21
C GLY A 99 9.75 -4.83 -6.42
N ASP A 100 9.59 -6.13 -6.21
CA ASP A 100 9.29 -7.15 -7.23
C ASP A 100 7.77 -7.38 -7.36
N MET A 101 6.96 -6.84 -6.46
CA MET A 101 5.50 -6.95 -6.54
C MET A 101 4.88 -5.98 -7.54
N ILE A 102 5.60 -4.92 -7.88
CA ILE A 102 5.14 -3.91 -8.83
C ILE A 102 5.03 -4.50 -10.24
N ASN A 103 4.22 -3.87 -11.06
CA ASN A 103 3.91 -4.27 -12.43
C ASN A 103 3.26 -5.65 -12.57
N HIS A 104 2.74 -6.22 -11.48
CA HIS A 104 2.08 -7.53 -11.48
C HIS A 104 0.70 -7.48 -10.84
N LYS A 105 -0.11 -8.49 -11.20
CA LYS A 105 -1.44 -8.72 -10.64
C LYS A 105 -1.35 -9.68 -9.46
N TRP A 106 -1.93 -9.24 -8.35
CA TRP A 106 -1.96 -9.96 -7.09
C TRP A 106 -3.40 -10.24 -6.67
N THR A 107 -3.73 -11.50 -6.42
CA THR A 107 -5.06 -11.94 -5.99
C THR A 107 -5.04 -12.30 -4.52
N MET A 108 -6.03 -11.80 -3.77
CA MET A 108 -6.23 -12.20 -2.39
C MET A 108 -6.83 -13.60 -2.35
N ARG A 109 -6.06 -14.58 -1.91
CA ARG A 109 -6.52 -15.94 -1.64
C ARG A 109 -6.77 -16.10 -0.13
N SER A 110 -7.33 -17.23 0.28
CA SER A 110 -7.62 -17.51 1.69
C SER A 110 -6.37 -17.42 2.59
N ASN A 111 -5.23 -17.88 2.08
CA ASN A 111 -3.92 -17.90 2.72
C ASN A 111 -3.10 -16.62 2.54
N GLY A 112 -3.54 -15.66 1.72
CA GLY A 112 -2.85 -14.38 1.55
C GLY A 112 -2.77 -13.91 0.09
N LEU A 113 -2.02 -12.84 -0.12
CA LEU A 113 -1.82 -12.25 -1.43
C LEU A 113 -0.91 -13.14 -2.29
N THR A 114 -1.36 -13.52 -3.49
CA THR A 114 -0.65 -14.43 -4.39
C THR A 114 -0.52 -13.79 -5.77
N CYS A 115 0.67 -13.87 -6.38
CA CYS A 115 0.88 -13.40 -7.75
C CYS A 115 0.26 -14.40 -8.74
N ASP A 116 -0.61 -13.92 -9.63
CA ASP A 116 -1.21 -14.76 -10.68
C ASP A 116 -0.57 -14.49 -12.06
N ASP A 117 0.50 -13.69 -12.09
CA ASP A 117 1.14 -13.26 -13.33
C ASP A 117 2.23 -14.24 -13.77
N PHE A 118 2.09 -14.81 -14.97
CA PHE A 118 3.08 -15.75 -15.51
C PHE A 118 4.43 -15.09 -15.82
N SER A 119 4.44 -13.78 -16.14
CA SER A 119 5.68 -13.04 -16.41
C SER A 119 6.59 -12.96 -15.17
N PHE A 120 5.99 -12.77 -13.99
CA PHE A 120 6.69 -12.75 -12.70
C PHE A 120 7.53 -14.02 -12.48
N TYR A 121 6.95 -15.19 -12.76
CA TYR A 121 7.65 -16.47 -12.57
C TYR A 121 8.79 -16.67 -13.58
N LYS A 122 8.63 -16.22 -14.82
CA LYS A 122 9.72 -16.25 -15.83
C LYS A 122 10.91 -15.37 -15.47
N GLU A 123 10.64 -14.18 -14.93
CA GLU A 123 11.69 -13.25 -14.48
C GLU A 123 12.50 -13.86 -13.31
N LYS A 124 11.81 -14.50 -12.36
CA LYS A 124 12.46 -15.23 -11.25
C LYS A 124 13.34 -16.38 -11.74
N GLU A 125 12.88 -17.17 -12.71
CA GLU A 125 13.66 -18.27 -13.28
C GLU A 125 14.91 -17.78 -14.01
N THR A 126 14.82 -16.66 -14.72
CA THR A 126 15.96 -16.09 -15.47
C THR A 126 17.02 -15.55 -14.50
N ASN A 127 16.62 -14.79 -13.49
CA ASN A 127 17.54 -14.23 -12.51
C ASN A 127 18.28 -15.30 -11.69
N ASN A 128 17.64 -16.45 -11.42
CA ASN A 128 18.28 -17.56 -10.71
C ASN A 128 19.34 -18.28 -11.56
N GLN A 129 19.26 -18.24 -12.89
CA GLN A 129 20.27 -18.85 -13.78
C GLN A 129 21.55 -18.01 -13.91
N ASP A 130 21.46 -16.70 -13.63
CA ASP A 130 22.59 -15.77 -13.71
C ASP A 130 23.44 -15.71 -12.42
N GLU A 131 22.99 -16.33 -11.32
CA GLU A 131 23.71 -16.39 -10.02
C GLU A 131 24.61 -17.65 -9.87
N ASP A 132 24.61 -18.56 -10.85
CA ASP A 132 25.36 -19.83 -10.83
C ASP A 132 26.76 -19.75 -11.51
N PHE A 133 27.36 -18.57 -11.66
CA PHE A 133 28.68 -18.35 -12.28
C PHE A 133 29.70 -17.63 -11.40
#